data_AF-A0A924V0F2-F1
#
_entry.id   AF-A0A924V0F2-F1
#
_cell.length_a   1.000
_cell.length_b   1.000
_cell.length_c   1.000
_cell.angle_alpha   90.00
_cell.angle_beta   90.00
_cell.angle_gamma   90.00
#
_symmetry.space_group_name_H-M   'P 1'
#
loop_
_entity.id
_entity.type
_entity.pdbx_description
1 polymer ?
#
loop_
_entity_poly.entity_id
_entity_poly.type
_entity_poly.pdbx_seq_one_letter_code
_entity_poly.pdbx_strand_id
1 'polypeptide(L)'
;MDNIDIKSPVLLIVICLSIGGVIGFFTDLNWLTTGLVLLAILLLNGLMMSTEDRQKGGFDYDENESQKSKVSFRRAYLIQISFLSLVILCAIISVWSHQ
;
A
#
# COMPACT_ATOMS: atom_id res chain seq x y z
N MET A 1 3.70 -18.30 -15.86
CA MET A 1 3.12 -17.39 -14.85
C MET A 1 4.19 -17.24 -13.80
N ASP A 2 4.86 -16.10 -13.86
CA ASP A 2 6.00 -15.80 -13.00
C ASP A 2 5.60 -15.91 -11.53
N ASN A 3 6.57 -16.31 -10.70
CA ASN A 3 6.45 -16.55 -9.28
C ASN A 3 6.02 -15.24 -8.58
N ILE A 4 4.72 -14.96 -8.53
CA ILE A 4 4.20 -13.77 -7.84
C ILE A 4 4.59 -13.92 -6.38
N ASP A 5 5.48 -13.07 -5.89
CA ASP A 5 5.90 -13.09 -4.50
C ASP A 5 4.83 -12.47 -3.61
N ILE A 6 3.80 -13.27 -3.33
CA ILE A 6 2.68 -12.91 -2.44
C ILE A 6 3.15 -12.80 -0.99
N LYS A 7 4.35 -13.32 -0.64
CA LYS A 7 4.84 -13.32 0.74
C LYS A 7 5.05 -11.90 1.26
N SER A 8 5.65 -11.04 0.44
CA SER A 8 5.95 -9.65 0.82
C SER A 8 4.68 -8.84 1.16
N PRO A 9 3.65 -8.75 0.30
CA PRO A 9 2.43 -8.02 0.64
C PRO A 9 1.65 -8.64 1.79
N VAL A 10 1.64 -9.97 1.93
CA VAL A 10 1.00 -10.64 3.07
C VAL A 10 1.71 -10.30 4.38
N LEU A 11 3.04 -10.30 4.39
CA LEU A 11 3.83 -9.94 5.56
C LEU A 11 3.55 -8.50 6.00
N LEU A 12 3.49 -7.56 5.06
CA LEU A 12 3.14 -6.17 5.34
C LEU A 12 1.76 -6.05 6.00
N ILE A 13 0.75 -6.75 5.46
CA ILE A 13 -0.60 -6.77 6.03
C ILE A 13 -0.58 -7.30 7.47
N VAL A 14 0.11 -8.42 7.70
CA VAL A 14 0.23 -9.02 9.05
C VAL A 14 0.88 -8.06 10.03
N ILE A 15 1.96 -7.38 9.62
CA ILE A 15 2.64 -6.38 10.46
C ILE A 15 1.70 -5.23 10.80
N CYS A 16 1.00 -4.66 9.80
CA CYS A 16 0.09 -3.54 10.02
C CYS A 16 -1.07 -3.91 10.94
N LEU A 17 -1.68 -5.09 10.75
CA LEU A 17 -2.75 -5.58 11.61
C LEU A 17 -2.26 -5.91 13.02
N SER A 18 -1.03 -6.41 13.17
CA SER A 18 -0.43 -6.66 14.49
C SER A 18 -0.22 -5.35 15.25
N ILE A 19 0.30 -4.30 14.58
CA ILE A 19 0.43 -2.96 15.17
C ILE A 19 -0.94 -2.38 15.52
N GLY A 20 -1.93 -2.52 14.64
CA GLY A 20 -3.31 -2.13 14.92
C GLY A 20 -3.88 -2.85 16.15
N GLY A 21 -3.63 -4.15 16.28
CA GLY A 21 -3.98 -4.97 17.45
C GLY A 21 -3.35 -4.47 18.74
N VAL A 22 -2.05 -4.16 18.72
CA VAL A 22 -1.35 -3.58 19.88
C VAL A 22 -1.95 -2.23 20.26
N ILE A 23 -2.19 -1.34 19.29
CA ILE A 23 -2.78 -0.03 19.57
C ILE A 23 -4.20 -0.18 20.13
N GLY A 24 -5.04 -1.01 19.53
CA GLY A 24 -6.40 -1.27 20.01
C GLY A 24 -6.45 -2.01 21.35
N PHE A 25 -5.37 -2.65 21.79
CA PHE A 25 -5.27 -3.22 23.13
C PHE A 25 -4.98 -2.14 24.19
N PHE A 26 -4.15 -1.15 23.86
CA PHE A 26 -3.75 -0.08 24.78
C PHE A 26 -4.63 1.18 24.70
N THR A 27 -5.50 1.28 23.70
CA THR A 27 -6.35 2.45 23.43
C THR A 27 -7.76 2.02 23.06
N ASP A 28 -8.74 2.91 23.15
CA ASP A 28 -10.12 2.65 22.72
C ASP A 28 -10.32 2.72 21.19
N LEU A 29 -9.23 2.77 20.42
CA LEU A 29 -9.30 2.82 18.96
C LEU A 29 -9.62 1.44 18.38
N ASN A 30 -10.45 1.41 17.33
CA ASN A 30 -10.69 0.18 16.59
C ASN A 30 -9.37 -0.32 15.97
N TRP A 31 -8.93 -1.50 16.42
CA TRP A 31 -7.68 -2.13 16.01
C TRP A 31 -7.60 -2.35 14.50
N LEU A 32 -8.73 -2.71 13.86
CA LEU A 32 -8.81 -2.97 12.43
C LEU A 32 -8.66 -1.68 11.64
N THR A 33 -9.39 -0.62 12.03
CA THR A 33 -9.27 0.70 11.42
C THR A 33 -7.84 1.21 11.52
N THR A 34 -7.23 1.10 12.69
CA THR A 34 -5.85 1.56 12.93
C THR A 34 -4.85 0.81 12.05
N GLY A 35 -4.99 -0.53 11.95
CA GLY A 35 -4.14 -1.34 11.07
C GLY A 35 -4.32 -1.01 9.59
N LEU A 36 -5.55 -0.79 9.13
CA LEU A 36 -5.85 -0.42 7.74
C LEU A 36 -5.35 0.98 7.39
N VAL A 37 -5.44 1.95 8.30
CA VAL A 37 -4.88 3.29 8.12
C VAL A 37 -3.36 3.24 8.02
N LEU A 38 -2.70 2.47 8.89
CA LEU A 38 -1.25 2.28 8.82
C LEU A 38 -0.84 1.64 7.47
N LEU A 39 -1.56 0.61 7.05
CA LEU A 39 -1.34 -0.04 5.76
C LEU A 39 -1.52 0.94 4.59
N ALA A 40 -2.57 1.77 4.62
CA ALA A 40 -2.80 2.79 3.61
C ALA A 40 -1.63 3.79 3.53
N ILE A 41 -1.13 4.28 4.67
CA ILE A 41 0.01 5.21 4.72
C ILE A 41 1.25 4.59 4.07
N LEU A 42 1.59 3.34 4.42
CA LEU A 42 2.77 2.67 3.86
C LEU A 42 2.64 2.41 2.35
N LEU A 43 1.46 2.01 1.88
CA LEU A 43 1.18 1.83 0.46
C LEU A 43 1.26 3.15 -0.32
N LEU A 44 0.79 4.25 0.28
CA LEU A 44 0.80 5.58 -0.32
C LEU A 44 2.22 6.14 -0.38
N ASN A 45 3.03 5.91 0.66
CA ASN A 45 4.45 6.25 0.66
C ASN A 45 5.22 5.48 -0.43
N GLY A 46 5.02 4.17 -0.53
CA GLY A 46 5.64 3.36 -1.58
C GLY A 46 5.18 3.78 -2.99
N LEU A 47 3.91 4.17 -3.14
CA LEU A 47 3.40 4.69 -4.41
C LEU A 47 4.11 5.99 -4.79
N MET A 48 4.21 6.95 -3.86
CA MET A 48 4.91 8.22 -4.10
C MET A 48 6.37 8.01 -4.51
N MET A 49 7.10 7.17 -3.77
CA MET A 49 8.50 6.84 -4.10
C MET A 49 8.62 6.24 -5.50
N SER A 50 7.79 5.24 -5.83
CA SER A 50 7.80 4.60 -7.15
C SER A 50 7.46 5.56 -8.31
N THR A 51 6.68 6.61 -8.04
CA THR A 51 6.38 7.65 -9.03
C THR A 51 7.46 8.71 -9.14
N GLU A 52 8.11 9.04 -8.02
CA GLU A 52 9.21 10.01 -7.96
C GLU A 52 10.43 9.48 -8.71
N ASP A 53 10.80 8.22 -8.50
CA ASP A 53 11.89 7.51 -9.20
C ASP A 53 11.78 7.55 -10.73
N ARG A 54 10.59 7.86 -11.29
CA ARG A 54 10.34 7.87 -12.74
C ARG A 54 10.18 9.28 -13.31
N GLN A 55 10.23 10.30 -12.48
CA GLN A 55 10.20 11.70 -12.90
C GLN A 55 11.61 12.22 -13.15
N LYS A 56 11.74 13.17 -14.09
CA LYS A 56 13.03 13.84 -14.32
C LYS A 56 13.51 14.49 -13.03
N GLY A 57 14.66 14.05 -12.52
CA GLY A 57 15.23 14.51 -11.26
C GLY A 57 14.92 13.63 -10.04
N GLY A 58 14.18 12.53 -10.22
CA GLY A 58 14.02 11.50 -9.18
C GLY A 58 15.29 10.70 -8.94
N PHE A 59 15.39 10.06 -7.77
CA PHE A 59 16.60 9.37 -7.34
C PHE A 59 17.05 8.27 -8.31
N ASP A 60 16.14 7.37 -8.70
CA ASP A 60 16.41 6.26 -9.62
C ASP A 60 15.94 6.54 -11.08
N TYR A 61 15.92 7.81 -11.50
CA TYR A 61 15.46 8.18 -12.84
C TYR A 61 16.36 7.65 -13.97
N ASP A 62 15.79 6.80 -14.82
CA ASP A 62 16.43 6.32 -16.05
C ASP A 62 15.81 6.96 -17.30
N GLU A 63 16.56 7.87 -17.94
CA GLU A 63 16.13 8.50 -19.21
C GLU A 63 15.97 7.48 -20.35
N ASN A 64 16.69 6.35 -20.28
CA ASN A 64 16.68 5.29 -21.28
C ASN A 64 15.71 4.15 -20.92
N GLU A 65 14.78 4.37 -19.98
CA GLU A 65 13.84 3.34 -19.54
C GLU A 65 13.06 2.74 -20.73
N SER A 66 13.17 1.41 -20.88
CA SER A 66 12.52 0.66 -21.96
C SER A 66 10.99 0.79 -21.95
N GLN A 67 10.38 0.75 -23.13
CA GLN A 67 8.91 0.75 -23.28
C GLN A 67 8.25 -0.42 -22.53
N LYS A 68 8.92 -1.58 -22.46
CA LYS A 68 8.44 -2.74 -21.72
C LYS A 68 8.33 -2.44 -20.22
N SER A 69 9.33 -1.78 -19.64
CA SER A 69 9.33 -1.36 -18.24
C SER A 69 8.19 -0.37 -17.96
N LYS A 70 8.01 0.64 -18.83
CA LYS A 70 6.92 1.63 -18.71
C LYS A 70 5.53 0.98 -18.70
N VAL A 71 5.28 0.03 -19.59
CA VAL A 71 4.00 -0.69 -19.64
C VAL A 71 3.81 -1.58 -18.41
N SER A 72 4.86 -2.27 -17.96
CA SER A 72 4.83 -3.11 -16.76
C SER A 72 4.50 -2.29 -15.51
N PHE A 73 5.16 -1.15 -15.35
CA PHE A 73 4.89 -0.22 -14.26
C PHE A 73 3.48 0.32 -14.31
N ARG A 74 2.99 0.77 -15.47
CA ARG A 74 1.61 1.28 -15.58
C ARG A 74 0.58 0.24 -15.12
N ARG A 75 0.81 -1.05 -15.40
CA ARG A 75 -0.05 -2.14 -14.90
C ARG A 75 0.06 -2.30 -13.39
N ALA A 76 1.29 -2.37 -12.86
CA ALA A 76 1.52 -2.50 -11.42
C ALA A 76 0.95 -1.30 -10.64
N TYR A 77 1.12 -0.09 -11.15
CA TYR A 77 0.59 1.16 -10.61
C TYR A 77 -0.94 1.16 -10.52
N LEU A 78 -1.63 0.73 -11.57
CA LEU A 78 -3.09 0.60 -11.57
C LEU A 78 -3.58 -0.43 -10.56
N ILE A 79 -2.88 -1.56 -10.42
CA ILE A 79 -3.18 -2.58 -9.41
C ILE A 79 -2.98 -2.01 -8.00
N GLN A 80 -1.88 -1.29 -7.77
CA GLN A 80 -1.56 -0.70 -6.47
C GLN A 80 -2.58 0.39 -6.08
N ILE A 81 -2.99 1.26 -7.00
CA ILE A 81 -4.06 2.24 -6.75
C ILE A 81 -5.37 1.54 -6.43
N SER A 82 -5.73 0.49 -7.19
CA SER A 82 -6.96 -0.25 -6.96
C SER A 82 -6.97 -0.91 -5.57
N PHE A 83 -5.84 -1.49 -5.18
CA PHE A 83 -5.67 -2.06 -3.84
C PHE A 83 -5.70 -1.00 -2.74
N LEU A 84 -4.99 0.12 -2.90
CA LEU A 84 -5.03 1.23 -1.96
C LEU A 84 -6.46 1.79 -1.78
N SER A 85 -7.21 1.93 -2.88
CA SER A 85 -8.60 2.38 -2.85
C SER A 85 -9.48 1.40 -2.06
N LEU A 86 -9.28 0.10 -2.24
CA LEU A 86 -9.97 -0.94 -1.48
C LEU A 86 -9.63 -0.85 0.02
N VAL A 87 -8.35 -0.69 0.38
CA VAL A 87 -7.93 -0.55 1.78
C VAL A 87 -8.57 0.67 2.44
N ILE A 88 -8.61 1.82 1.76
CA ILE A 88 -9.26 3.04 2.26
C ILE A 88 -10.77 2.81 2.45
N LEU A 89 -11.43 2.19 1.47
CA LEU A 89 -12.85 1.87 1.56
C LEU A 89 -13.15 0.92 2.73
N CYS A 90 -12.33 -0.11 2.93
CA CYS A 90 -12.43 -1.00 4.09
C CYS A 90 -12.19 -0.26 5.41
N ALA A 91 -11.25 0.67 5.47
CA ALA A 91 -11.00 1.49 6.65
C ALA A 91 -12.22 2.35 6.99
N ILE A 92 -12.85 2.98 5.99
CA ILE A 92 -14.08 3.75 6.16
C ILE A 92 -15.20 2.84 6.67
N ILE A 93 -15.46 1.69 6.02
CA ILE A 93 -16.50 0.75 6.47
C ILE A 93 -16.25 0.27 7.90
N SER A 94 -14.99 0.00 8.26
CA SER A 94 -14.60 -0.40 9.62
C SER A 94 -14.94 0.66 10.67
N VAL A 95 -14.80 1.94 10.35
CA VAL A 95 -15.24 3.04 11.23
C VAL A 95 -16.75 3.03 11.41
N TRP A 96 -17.50 2.92 10.31
CA TRP A 96 -18.97 2.97 10.33
C TRP A 96 -19.58 1.75 11.01
N SER A 97 -18.95 0.58 10.91
CA SER A 97 -19.39 -0.65 11.58
C SER A 97 -19.13 -0.65 13.09
N HIS A 98 -18.33 0.29 13.60
CA HIS A 98 -17.93 0.37 14.99
C HIS A 98 -18.58 1.57 15.73
N GLN A 99 -19.49 2.28 15.04
CA GLN A 99 -20.46 3.21 15.62
C GLN A 99 -21.74 2.45 16.01
#